data_AF-A0A3N5THU8-F1
#
_entry.id   AF-A0A3N5THU8-F1
#
_cell.length_a   1.000
_cell.length_b   1.000
_cell.length_c   1.000
_cell.angle_alpha   90.00
_cell.angle_beta   90.00
_cell.angle_gamma   90.00
#
_symmetry.space_group_name_H-M   'P 1'
#
loop_
_entity.id
_entity.type
_entity.pdbx_description
1 polymer ?
#
loop_
_entity_poly.entity_id
_entity_poly.type
_entity_poly.pdbx_seq_one_letter_code
_entity_poly.pdbx_strand_id
1 'polypeptide(L)'
;MQGNELDLHRNMNAQADSPFGDSPGGLLSACLSLTDELLRILKNEAEILRRFRNRELLEILARKESLVKELSKGLFALADMKNENDEVLGDPRYDLLRSSLKEAGRINQTNHAFIEGSLSYYRDFIDSLFPPAYGPRPEGQPRQELLGVKGLTFRKEI
;
A
#
# COMPACT_ATOMS: atom_id res chain seq x y z
N MET A 1 5.27 17.13 -60.76
CA MET A 1 4.16 17.01 -59.78
C MET A 1 3.84 15.53 -59.64
N GLN A 2 3.46 15.12 -58.41
CA GLN A 2 2.99 13.78 -58.02
C GLN A 2 4.10 12.71 -58.02
N GLY A 3 4.70 12.30 -56.90
CA GLY A 3 4.27 12.41 -55.50
C GLY A 3 3.30 11.30 -55.14
N ASN A 4 3.79 10.05 -55.09
CA ASN A 4 3.15 8.80 -54.66
C ASN A 4 4.32 7.85 -54.30
N GLU A 5 4.39 7.04 -53.26
CA GLU A 5 3.55 6.63 -52.13
C GLU A 5 4.61 6.09 -51.13
N LEU A 6 4.96 6.81 -50.07
CA LEU A 6 4.52 6.52 -48.70
C LEU A 6 3.88 5.13 -48.55
N ASP A 7 4.67 4.09 -48.29
CA ASP A 7 4.27 2.94 -47.43
C ASP A 7 5.39 1.88 -47.28
N LEU A 8 6.59 2.30 -46.86
CA LEU A 8 7.65 1.36 -46.46
C LEU A 8 8.09 1.50 -44.99
N HIS A 9 7.35 2.27 -44.21
CA HIS A 9 7.56 2.42 -42.76
C HIS A 9 6.31 2.05 -41.97
N ARG A 10 5.74 0.86 -42.21
CA ARG A 10 4.59 0.39 -41.43
C ARG A 10 4.47 -1.13 -41.36
N ASN A 11 5.43 -1.80 -40.72
CA ASN A 11 5.13 -2.99 -39.91
C ASN A 11 6.34 -3.55 -39.15
N MET A 12 7.03 -2.67 -38.41
CA MET A 12 7.84 -3.11 -37.27
C MET A 12 7.43 -2.29 -36.07
N ASN A 13 6.23 -2.54 -35.56
CA ASN A 13 5.96 -2.21 -34.18
C ASN A 13 4.80 -3.01 -33.60
N ALA A 14 5.02 -3.44 -32.37
CA ALA A 14 4.03 -3.93 -31.42
C ALA A 14 3.44 -5.31 -31.72
N GLN A 15 4.31 -6.32 -31.81
CA GLN A 15 4.05 -7.50 -30.98
C GLN A 15 4.26 -7.01 -29.54
N ALA A 16 3.19 -6.48 -28.96
CA ALA A 16 3.16 -6.18 -27.55
C ALA A 16 3.47 -7.51 -26.85
N ASP A 17 4.65 -7.61 -26.26
CA ASP A 17 4.91 -8.49 -25.13
C ASP A 17 3.95 -8.05 -24.02
N SER A 18 2.68 -8.40 -24.19
CA SER A 18 1.74 -8.42 -23.09
C SER A 18 2.27 -9.55 -22.21
N PRO A 19 2.67 -9.29 -20.95
CA PRO A 19 3.12 -10.35 -20.02
C PRO A 19 2.02 -11.39 -19.74
N PHE A 20 0.82 -11.11 -20.27
CA PHE A 20 -0.38 -11.90 -20.28
C PHE A 20 -0.56 -12.44 -21.70
N GLY A 21 0.01 -13.61 -21.99
CA GLY A 21 -0.28 -14.30 -23.26
C GLY A 21 -1.78 -14.65 -23.37
N ASP A 22 -2.29 -14.79 -24.59
CA ASP A 22 -3.73 -15.01 -24.91
C ASP A 22 -4.33 -16.33 -24.39
N SER A 23 -3.56 -17.11 -23.61
CA SER A 23 -4.03 -18.37 -23.03
C SER A 23 -4.35 -18.21 -21.53
N PRO A 24 -5.48 -18.75 -21.04
CA PRO A 24 -5.86 -18.65 -19.62
C PRO A 24 -4.80 -19.26 -18.69
N GLY A 25 -4.10 -20.30 -19.15
CA GLY A 25 -2.98 -20.90 -18.40
C GLY A 25 -1.75 -20.01 -18.29
N GLY A 26 -1.46 -19.18 -19.30
CA GLY A 26 -0.38 -18.20 -19.27
C GLY A 26 -0.71 -17.04 -18.32
N LEU A 27 -1.95 -16.54 -18.38
CA LEU A 27 -2.46 -15.48 -17.50
C LEU A 27 -2.40 -15.88 -16.01
N LEU A 28 -2.82 -17.10 -15.69
CA LEU A 28 -2.74 -17.67 -14.33
C LEU A 28 -1.30 -17.72 -13.81
N SER A 29 -0.36 -18.19 -14.65
CA SER A 29 1.05 -18.28 -14.28
C SER A 29 1.69 -16.90 -14.04
N ALA A 30 1.34 -15.91 -14.87
CA ALA A 30 1.79 -14.53 -14.70
C ALA A 30 1.24 -13.92 -13.40
N CYS A 31 -0.06 -14.10 -13.12
CA CYS A 31 -0.69 -13.62 -11.88
C CYS A 31 -0.08 -14.28 -10.63
N LEU A 32 0.26 -15.58 -10.71
CA LEU A 32 0.94 -16.29 -9.63
C LEU A 32 2.31 -15.71 -9.35
N SER A 33 3.12 -15.52 -10.40
CA SER A 33 4.46 -14.92 -10.27
C SER A 33 4.39 -13.50 -9.67
N LEU A 34 3.45 -12.67 -10.13
CA LEU A 34 3.24 -11.33 -9.60
C LEU A 34 2.80 -11.36 -8.13
N THR A 35 1.97 -12.32 -7.74
CA THR A 35 1.53 -12.48 -6.36
C THR A 35 2.66 -12.92 -5.45
N ASP A 36 3.53 -13.82 -5.91
CA ASP A 36 4.72 -14.24 -5.16
C ASP A 36 5.72 -13.09 -4.98
N GLU A 37 5.90 -12.26 -6.02
CA GLU A 37 6.73 -11.06 -5.92
C GLU A 37 6.14 -10.05 -4.93
N LEU A 38 4.81 -9.83 -4.98
CA LEU A 38 4.11 -8.98 -4.02
C LEU A 38 4.28 -9.48 -2.58
N LEU A 39 4.16 -10.80 -2.35
CA LEU A 39 4.38 -11.40 -1.03
C LEU A 39 5.80 -11.16 -0.51
N ARG A 40 6.82 -11.26 -1.38
CA ARG A 40 8.21 -10.96 -0.99
C ARG A 40 8.36 -9.50 -0.58
N ILE A 41 7.75 -8.59 -1.34
CA ILE A 41 7.80 -7.16 -1.02
C ILE A 41 7.08 -6.85 0.28
N LEU A 42 5.89 -7.42 0.52
CA LEU A 42 5.14 -7.23 1.77
C LEU A 42 5.90 -7.75 3.00
N LYS A 43 6.64 -8.85 2.86
CA LYS A 43 7.52 -9.37 3.92
C LYS A 43 8.71 -8.44 4.16
N ASN A 44 9.32 -7.92 3.10
CA ASN A 44 10.41 -6.94 3.21
C ASN A 44 9.93 -5.62 3.84
N GLU A 45 8.74 -5.16 3.47
CA GLU A 45 8.07 -4.00 4.09
C GLU A 45 7.90 -4.22 5.59
N ALA A 46 7.45 -5.40 6.02
CA ALA A 46 7.30 -5.73 7.44
C ALA A 46 8.63 -5.66 8.21
N GLU A 47 9.73 -6.15 7.62
CA GLU A 47 11.08 -6.04 8.19
C GLU A 47 11.57 -4.59 8.26
N ILE A 48 11.33 -3.79 7.22
CA ILE A 48 11.74 -2.38 7.16
C ILE A 48 10.96 -1.51 8.13
N LEU A 49 9.65 -1.75 8.25
CA LEU A 49 8.78 -1.10 9.24
C LEU A 49 9.27 -1.38 10.66
N ARG A 50 9.61 -2.64 10.97
CA ARG A 50 10.20 -3.02 12.27
C ARG A 50 11.52 -2.31 12.57
N ARG A 51 12.32 -2.01 11.54
CA ARG A 51 13.61 -1.33 11.67
C ARG A 51 13.50 0.20 11.54
N PHE A 52 12.29 0.75 11.37
CA PHE A 52 12.02 2.18 11.18
C PHE A 52 12.88 2.84 10.08
N ARG A 53 13.18 2.11 9.00
CA ARG A 53 14.01 2.61 7.89
C ARG A 53 13.18 3.38 6.86
N ASN A 54 12.86 4.63 7.17
CA ASN A 54 11.95 5.45 6.36
C ASN A 54 12.36 5.65 4.89
N ARG A 55 13.67 5.70 4.58
CA ARG A 55 14.13 5.84 3.18
C ARG A 55 13.87 4.58 2.35
N GLU A 56 14.14 3.40 2.91
CA GLU A 56 13.90 2.11 2.26
C GLU A 56 12.40 1.84 2.08
N LEU A 57 11.56 2.39 2.98
CA LEU A 57 10.10 2.29 2.87
C LEU A 57 9.57 3.02 1.62
N LEU A 58 10.11 4.19 1.28
CA LEU A 58 9.69 4.96 0.11
C LEU A 58 10.00 4.23 -1.20
N GLU A 59 11.16 3.59 -1.30
CA GLU A 59 11.56 2.81 -2.47
C GLU A 59 10.66 1.58 -2.67
N ILE A 60 10.30 0.91 -1.56
CA ILE A 60 9.37 -0.23 -1.60
C ILE A 60 7.96 0.19 -2.01
N LEU A 61 7.51 1.38 -1.60
CA LEU A 61 6.15 1.85 -1.85
C LEU A 61 5.87 2.02 -3.35
N ALA A 62 6.81 2.60 -4.09
CA ALA A 62 6.70 2.75 -5.55
C ALA A 62 6.59 1.39 -6.26
N ARG A 63 7.42 0.41 -5.84
CA ARG A 63 7.42 -0.95 -6.42
C ARG A 63 6.16 -1.74 -6.05
N LYS A 64 5.64 -1.55 -4.84
CA LYS A 64 4.37 -2.15 -4.39
C LYS A 64 3.21 -1.61 -5.21
N GLU A 65 3.17 -0.30 -5.46
CA GLU A 65 2.11 0.33 -6.25
C GLU A 65 2.10 -0.17 -7.71
N SER A 66 3.27 -0.29 -8.35
CA SER A 66 3.35 -0.80 -9.72
C SER A 66 2.86 -2.25 -9.80
N LEU A 67 3.29 -3.12 -8.89
CA LEU A 67 2.89 -4.52 -8.87
C LEU A 67 1.41 -4.72 -8.57
N VAL A 68 0.82 -3.91 -7.69
CA VAL A 68 -0.62 -3.97 -7.43
C VAL A 68 -1.42 -3.53 -8.66
N LYS A 69 -0.96 -2.53 -9.39
CA LYS A 69 -1.58 -2.11 -10.65
C LYS A 69 -1.48 -3.20 -11.73
N GLU A 70 -0.36 -3.88 -11.84
CA GLU A 70 -0.20 -4.98 -12.81
C GLU A 70 -1.02 -6.22 -12.42
N LEU A 71 -1.01 -6.58 -11.13
CA LEU A 71 -1.78 -7.70 -10.61
C LEU A 71 -3.29 -7.47 -10.75
N SER A 72 -3.77 -6.26 -10.48
CA SER A 72 -5.19 -5.94 -10.68
C SER A 72 -5.62 -6.08 -12.14
N LYS A 73 -4.80 -5.60 -13.10
CA LYS A 73 -5.07 -5.82 -14.54
C LYS A 73 -5.15 -7.30 -14.89
N GLY A 74 -4.22 -8.11 -14.40
CA GLY A 74 -4.23 -9.56 -14.62
C GLY A 74 -5.44 -10.25 -13.99
N LEU A 75 -5.86 -9.83 -12.79
CA LEU A 75 -7.05 -10.35 -12.12
C LEU A 75 -8.36 -9.94 -12.79
N PHE A 76 -8.45 -8.73 -13.33
CA PHE A 76 -9.61 -8.31 -14.13
C PHE A 76 -9.73 -9.15 -15.41
N ALA A 77 -8.63 -9.29 -16.15
CA ALA A 77 -8.60 -10.15 -17.34
C ALA A 77 -8.96 -11.62 -17.00
N LEU A 78 -8.50 -12.12 -15.85
CA LEU A 78 -8.80 -13.48 -15.39
C LEU A 78 -10.28 -13.62 -14.96
N ALA A 79 -10.85 -12.58 -14.37
CA ALA A 79 -12.27 -12.54 -13.99
C ALA A 79 -13.18 -12.50 -15.22
N ASP A 80 -12.81 -11.73 -16.24
CA ASP A 80 -13.53 -11.68 -17.52
C ASP A 80 -13.50 -13.05 -18.21
N MET A 81 -12.32 -13.69 -18.29
CA MET A 81 -12.18 -15.05 -18.85
C MET A 81 -12.92 -16.12 -18.03
N LYS A 82 -13.02 -15.97 -16.71
CA LYS A 82 -13.78 -16.88 -15.84
C LYS A 82 -15.28 -16.79 -16.11
N ASN A 83 -15.80 -15.61 -16.43
CA ASN A 83 -17.22 -15.46 -16.77
C ASN A 83 -17.55 -16.11 -18.12
N GLU A 84 -16.56 -16.27 -18.99
CA GLU A 84 -16.69 -16.88 -20.32
C GLU A 84 -16.34 -18.37 -20.36
N ASN A 85 -15.44 -18.85 -19.48
CA ASN A 85 -14.93 -20.22 -19.50
C ASN A 85 -14.87 -20.85 -18.09
N ASP A 86 -15.64 -21.93 -17.89
CA ASP A 86 -15.72 -22.68 -16.63
C ASP A 86 -14.45 -23.52 -16.34
N GLU A 87 -13.59 -23.73 -17.34
CA GLU A 87 -12.32 -24.47 -17.19
C GLU A 87 -11.32 -23.77 -16.26
N VAL A 88 -11.42 -22.43 -16.11
CA VAL A 88 -10.55 -21.64 -15.22
C VAL A 88 -10.82 -21.95 -13.74
N LEU A 89 -12.06 -22.33 -13.41
CA LEU A 89 -12.47 -22.71 -12.04
C LEU A 89 -11.96 -24.10 -11.63
N GLY A 90 -11.69 -24.98 -12.60
CA GLY A 90 -11.18 -26.33 -12.36
C GLY A 90 -9.66 -26.41 -12.23
N ASP A 91 -8.93 -25.33 -12.55
CA ASP A 91 -7.46 -25.34 -12.51
C ASP A 91 -6.96 -25.19 -11.06
N PRO A 92 -6.16 -26.14 -10.54
CA PRO A 92 -5.60 -26.07 -9.17
C PRO A 92 -4.73 -24.82 -8.94
N ARG A 93 -4.22 -24.20 -10.01
CA ARG A 93 -3.46 -22.94 -9.93
C ARG A 93 -4.32 -21.75 -9.52
N TYR A 94 -5.62 -21.78 -9.80
CA TYR A 94 -6.54 -20.74 -9.38
C TYR A 94 -6.73 -20.73 -7.85
N ASP A 95 -6.88 -21.92 -7.25
CA ASP A 95 -6.96 -22.06 -5.80
C ASP A 95 -5.67 -21.62 -5.11
N LEU A 96 -4.52 -21.94 -5.70
CA LEU A 96 -3.22 -21.47 -5.21
C LEU A 96 -3.13 -19.94 -5.27
N LEU A 97 -3.52 -19.32 -6.40
CA LEU A 97 -3.55 -17.86 -6.55
C LEU A 97 -4.46 -17.21 -5.50
N ARG A 98 -5.66 -17.77 -5.30
CA ARG A 98 -6.59 -17.29 -4.28
C ARG A 98 -6.02 -17.39 -2.87
N SER A 99 -5.32 -18.48 -2.55
CA SER A 99 -4.66 -18.65 -1.26
C SER A 99 -3.53 -17.63 -1.05
N SER A 100 -2.70 -17.40 -2.07
CA SER A 100 -1.61 -16.42 -2.01
C SER A 100 -2.12 -14.99 -1.90
N LEU A 101 -3.23 -14.63 -2.58
CA LEU A 101 -3.86 -13.32 -2.44
C LEU A 101 -4.43 -13.09 -1.04
N LYS A 102 -5.04 -14.12 -0.42
CA LYS A 102 -5.50 -14.04 0.98
C LYS A 102 -4.33 -13.80 1.93
N GLU A 103 -3.22 -14.49 1.73
CA GLU A 103 -2.03 -14.32 2.55
C GLU A 103 -1.41 -12.93 2.36
N ALA A 104 -1.36 -12.42 1.13
CA ALA A 104 -0.91 -11.06 0.85
C ALA A 104 -1.80 -10.03 1.57
N GLY A 105 -3.12 -10.24 1.54
CA GLY A 105 -4.08 -9.42 2.29
C GLY A 105 -3.81 -9.42 3.80
N ARG A 106 -3.56 -10.60 4.38
CA ARG A 106 -3.26 -10.75 5.81
C ARG A 106 -1.98 -10.02 6.22
N ILE A 107 -0.90 -10.16 5.44
CA ILE A 107 0.37 -9.47 5.71
C ILE A 107 0.18 -7.95 5.57
N ASN A 108 -0.52 -7.49 4.54
CA ASN A 108 -0.79 -6.07 4.35
C ASN A 108 -1.61 -5.47 5.51
N GLN A 109 -2.61 -6.21 6.01
CA GLN A 109 -3.38 -5.78 7.18
C GLN A 109 -2.53 -5.72 8.45
N THR A 110 -1.58 -6.64 8.61
CA THR A 110 -0.62 -6.63 9.72
C THR A 110 0.31 -5.41 9.63
N ASN A 111 0.84 -5.11 8.44
CA ASN A 111 1.67 -3.93 8.20
C ASN A 111 0.88 -2.65 8.46
N HIS A 112 -0.38 -2.59 8.05
CA HIS A 112 -1.27 -1.45 8.33
C HIS A 112 -1.45 -1.21 9.83
N ALA A 113 -1.80 -2.24 10.60
CA ALA A 113 -1.97 -2.14 12.04
C ALA A 113 -0.67 -1.70 12.75
N PHE A 114 0.49 -2.16 12.27
CA PHE A 114 1.79 -1.72 12.80
C PHE A 114 2.05 -0.23 12.55
N ILE A 115 1.76 0.26 11.34
CA ILE A 115 1.92 1.68 11.00
C ILE A 115 0.99 2.54 11.87
N GLU A 116 -0.28 2.15 11.98
CA GLU A 116 -1.27 2.88 12.79
C GLU A 116 -0.85 2.93 14.27
N GLY A 117 -0.45 1.80 14.84
CA GLY A 117 0.04 1.73 16.21
C GLY A 117 1.29 2.57 16.44
N SER A 118 2.23 2.56 15.49
CA SER A 118 3.44 3.38 15.56
C SER A 118 3.12 4.88 15.52
N LEU A 119 2.20 5.29 14.64
CA LEU A 119 1.77 6.70 14.54
C LEU A 119 1.01 7.15 15.79
N SER A 120 0.16 6.30 16.37
CA SER A 120 -0.51 6.58 17.65
C SER A 120 0.51 6.78 18.77
N TYR A 121 1.51 5.90 18.87
CA TYR A 121 2.59 6.04 19.85
C TYR A 121 3.36 7.37 19.68
N TYR A 122 3.70 7.74 18.45
CA TYR A 122 4.37 9.03 18.21
C TYR A 122 3.50 10.22 18.59
N ARG A 123 2.18 10.15 18.35
CA ARG A 123 1.24 11.18 18.77
C ARG A 123 1.23 11.32 20.29
N ASP A 124 1.05 10.21 21.01
CA ASP A 124 1.04 10.21 22.48
C ASP A 124 2.37 10.73 23.06
N PHE A 125 3.49 10.36 22.42
CA PHE A 125 4.81 10.85 22.79
C PHE A 125 4.93 12.37 22.57
N ILE A 126 4.51 12.89 21.43
CA ILE A 126 4.52 14.34 21.15
C ILE A 126 3.61 15.09 22.13
N ASP A 127 2.42 14.57 22.40
CA ASP A 127 1.46 15.16 23.35
C ASP A 127 2.03 15.19 24.79
N SER A 128 2.87 14.22 25.15
CA SER A 128 3.59 14.21 26.44
C SER A 128 4.70 15.27 26.53
N LEU A 129 5.37 15.58 25.41
CA LEU A 129 6.43 16.57 25.33
C LEU A 129 5.90 18.00 25.20
N PHE A 130 4.74 18.16 24.55
CA PHE A 130 4.04 19.43 24.39
C PHE A 130 2.63 19.34 24.97
N PRO A 131 2.50 19.31 26.32
CA PRO A 131 1.18 19.41 26.93
C PRO A 131 0.47 20.64 26.37
N PRO A 132 -0.83 20.57 26.04
CA PRO A 132 -1.60 21.68 25.49
C PRO A 132 -1.61 22.94 26.39
N ALA A 133 -1.10 22.84 27.62
CA ALA A 133 -0.85 23.96 28.53
C ALA A 133 0.35 24.86 28.15
N TYR A 134 1.22 24.45 27.22
CA TYR A 134 2.38 25.25 26.76
C TYR A 134 2.13 26.05 25.48
N GLY A 135 0.94 25.96 24.87
CA GLY A 135 0.55 26.84 23.78
C GLY A 135 0.33 28.28 24.27
N PRO A 136 0.64 29.32 23.46
CA PRO A 136 0.25 30.68 23.79
C PRO A 136 -1.27 30.71 23.94
N ARG A 137 -1.71 30.95 25.19
CA ARG A 137 -3.12 31.00 25.56
C ARG A 137 -3.81 32.08 24.71
N PRO A 138 -4.88 31.77 23.97
CA PRO A 138 -5.70 32.82 23.38
C PRO A 138 -6.26 33.69 24.50
N GLU A 139 -5.96 34.98 24.47
CA GLU A 139 -6.49 35.96 25.41
C GLU A 139 -8.02 35.87 25.40
N GLY A 140 -8.63 35.52 26.54
CA GLY A 140 -10.09 35.61 26.73
C GLY A 140 -10.83 34.34 27.14
N GLN A 141 -10.21 33.17 27.28
CA GLN A 141 -10.93 32.00 27.80
C GLN A 141 -10.95 31.93 29.34
N PRO A 142 -12.14 31.81 29.98
CA PRO A 142 -12.27 31.68 31.42
C PRO A 142 -11.57 30.39 31.88
N ARG A 143 -10.89 30.46 33.03
CA ARG A 143 -10.32 29.29 33.69
C ARG A 143 -11.42 28.26 33.89
N GLN A 144 -11.35 27.11 33.21
CA GLN A 144 -11.95 25.91 33.80
C GLN A 144 -11.17 25.68 35.09
N GLU A 145 -11.84 25.85 36.23
CA GLU A 145 -11.34 25.45 37.53
C GLU A 145 -11.07 23.95 37.48
N LEU A 146 -9.81 23.61 37.20
CA LEU A 146 -9.25 22.32 37.54
C LEU A 146 -9.50 22.14 39.04
N LEU A 147 -10.40 21.21 39.34
CA LEU A 147 -10.67 20.64 40.65
C LEU A 147 -9.44 20.78 41.56
N GLY A 148 -9.64 21.48 42.67
CA GLY A 148 -8.58 21.92 43.57
C GLY A 148 -7.59 20.83 43.93
N VAL A 149 -6.43 20.84 43.26
CA VAL A 149 -5.24 20.18 43.77
C VAL A 149 -4.67 21.13 44.83
N LYS A 150 -4.71 20.71 46.09
CA LYS A 150 -4.03 21.37 47.20
C LYS A 150 -2.53 21.38 46.90
N GLY A 151 -2.06 22.45 46.25
CA GLY A 151 -0.67 22.66 45.87
C GLY A 151 -0.32 24.13 46.04
N LEU A 152 0.67 24.38 46.89
CA LEU A 152 1.26 25.65 47.34
C LEU A 152 1.02 26.86 46.42
N THR A 153 0.17 27.79 46.87
CA THR A 153 0.13 29.16 46.35
C THR A 153 1.33 29.94 46.89
N PHE A 154 2.29 30.27 46.03
CA PHE A 154 3.28 31.29 46.35
C PHE A 154 2.61 32.67 46.31
N ARG A 155 2.34 33.23 47.50
CA ARG A 155 2.06 34.66 47.63
C ARG A 155 3.38 35.41 47.39
N LYS A 156 3.38 36.28 46.38
CA LYS A 156 4.43 37.26 46.17
C LYS A 156 4.06 38.51 46.97
N GLU A 157 4.55 38.58 48.20
CA GLU A 157 4.90 39.85 48.85
C GLU A 157 6.37 40.09 48.40
N ILE A 158 6.81 41.22 47.85
CA ILE A 158 6.53 42.65 48.07
C ILE A 158 6.61 43.36 46.71
#